data_AF-A0A3D4X9Y8-F1
#
_entry.id   AF-A0A3D4X9Y8-F1
#
_cell.length_a   1.000
_cell.length_b   1.000
_cell.length_c   1.000
_cell.angle_alpha   90.00
_cell.angle_beta   90.00
_cell.angle_gamma   90.00
#
_symmetry.space_group_name_H-M   'P 1'
#
loop_
_entity.id
_entity.type
_entity.pdbx_description
1 polymer ?
#
loop_
_entity_poly.entity_id
_entity_poly.type
_entity_poly.pdbx_seq_one_letter_code
_entity_poly.pdbx_strand_id
1 'polypeptide(L)'
;MGTKLSQLLDPRGIQERTVITLAKRPTLEELKKGKILFYNNTKLGFCNYYTVFDRIKERLTEIGCDPANWVEYTETVRGKDAAMLADYAAMLAKEKPVAAITAFGDMGTSSSTTVLSIEIEKLGIPTLYMTAPPGTGITEGVGLYRAGHLCMCSVDIMQASTVEEVAAEVDKKWDYILASLTTNGEELEKLAEIKAKMDLVAPQADGLLPLEVEVDDAAEAGAGLEEINDFFNREHISDGLPIIPPTKARYEKMMAYCPFDEDLVLCDPSGPSGKTVTVKDVAIAAIMAGCKPNAMPVLVAAFKALNHKEYNLNQSVTTSHPGGNMVIVSGPIAQEIGISGKQGCQGPGWPANATIGRAINLVMMNIFRSVPGVCDLDCIASQAEFTYCFAEEPELAQWNMINEDRYDSETTTVYVLKAEPLHDIIDFLSLDGHDLLDTITACCTTLGSNNAYMPGPLVVCLTPDHGIMLKKAGYTKEMIQEHIHQYVYHEVPMVRNRGLVPVRPKEWDNRHPLPVTRSPKDVEVVVIGGRGGHSGVILPWALHSEGCVEPVALPDGKIAKSISEFKK
;
A
#
# COMPACT_ATOMS: atom_id res chain seq x y z
N MET A 1 9.73 31.14 -34.32
CA MET A 1 10.60 30.27 -33.51
C MET A 1 9.81 29.98 -32.26
N GLY A 2 9.58 28.70 -31.96
CA GLY A 2 8.84 28.30 -30.77
C GLY A 2 9.52 28.79 -29.49
N THR A 3 8.74 29.01 -28.44
CA THR A 3 9.24 29.36 -27.11
C THR A 3 9.46 28.08 -26.32
N LYS A 4 10.67 27.89 -25.78
CA LYS A 4 10.96 26.77 -24.87
C LYS A 4 10.33 27.01 -23.50
N LEU A 5 9.55 26.04 -23.02
CA LEU A 5 8.99 26.06 -21.68
C LEU A 5 10.04 25.72 -20.61
N SER A 6 9.75 26.05 -19.36
CA SER A 6 10.61 25.71 -18.23
C SER A 6 10.72 24.20 -18.04
N GLN A 7 11.92 23.72 -17.67
CA GLN A 7 12.13 22.32 -17.32
C GLN A 7 11.31 21.93 -16.08
N LEU A 8 10.98 20.65 -16.02
CA LEU A 8 10.13 20.05 -14.99
C LEU A 8 10.98 19.17 -14.08
N LEU A 9 10.65 19.17 -12.78
CA LEU A 9 11.22 18.24 -11.81
C LEU A 9 10.70 16.83 -12.09
N ASP A 10 11.57 15.83 -11.99
CA ASP A 10 11.20 14.43 -12.11
C ASP A 10 10.55 13.93 -10.80
N PRO A 11 9.26 13.57 -10.79
CA PRO A 11 8.59 13.13 -9.58
C PRO A 11 9.07 11.77 -9.08
N ARG A 12 9.86 11.03 -9.86
CA ARG A 12 10.51 9.79 -9.41
C ARG A 12 11.73 10.07 -8.53
N GLY A 13 12.24 11.31 -8.51
CA GLY A 13 13.48 11.68 -7.85
C GLY A 13 14.68 10.90 -8.40
N ILE A 14 15.63 10.53 -7.54
CA ILE A 14 16.77 9.67 -7.95
C ILE A 14 16.36 8.21 -7.89
N GLN A 15 16.62 7.42 -8.94
CA GLN A 15 16.31 5.98 -8.95
C GLN A 15 17.60 5.18 -9.14
N GLU A 16 18.18 4.73 -8.03
CA GLU A 16 19.32 3.81 -8.09
C GLU A 16 18.88 2.45 -8.62
N ARG A 17 19.53 1.98 -9.69
CA ARG A 17 19.32 0.63 -10.23
C ARG A 17 20.40 -0.28 -9.70
N THR A 18 20.13 -0.89 -8.55
CA THR A 18 21.07 -1.84 -7.95
C THR A 18 21.18 -3.05 -8.86
N VAL A 19 22.40 -3.43 -9.25
CA VAL A 19 22.69 -4.69 -9.95
C VAL A 19 23.52 -5.55 -9.01
N ILE A 20 22.94 -6.65 -8.52
CA ILE A 20 23.67 -7.59 -7.66
C ILE A 20 24.60 -8.47 -8.49
N THR A 21 25.65 -8.97 -7.85
CA THR A 21 26.45 -10.07 -8.43
C THR A 21 25.73 -11.38 -8.15
N LEU A 22 25.39 -12.13 -9.20
CA LEU A 22 24.77 -13.45 -9.06
C LEU A 22 25.76 -14.44 -8.44
N ALA A 23 25.25 -15.27 -7.53
CA ALA A 23 26.03 -16.33 -6.89
C ALA A 23 26.45 -17.38 -7.91
N LYS A 24 27.65 -17.95 -7.75
CA LYS A 24 28.11 -19.02 -8.64
C LYS A 24 27.21 -20.25 -8.46
N ARG A 25 26.56 -20.70 -9.52
CA ARG A 25 25.72 -21.92 -9.50
C ARG A 25 26.59 -23.18 -9.34
N PRO A 26 26.18 -24.16 -8.51
CA PRO A 26 26.87 -25.44 -8.43
C PRO A 26 26.81 -26.17 -9.76
N THR A 27 27.77 -27.06 -10.00
CA THR A 27 27.63 -28.08 -11.04
C THR A 27 26.47 -29.01 -10.71
N LEU A 28 25.95 -29.71 -11.73
CA LEU A 28 24.88 -30.69 -11.53
C LEU A 28 25.24 -31.77 -10.49
N GLU A 29 26.51 -32.20 -10.42
CA GLU A 29 26.97 -33.19 -9.45
C GLU A 29 27.09 -32.63 -8.02
N GLU A 30 27.45 -31.36 -7.87
CA GLU A 30 27.42 -30.66 -6.58
C GLU A 30 25.98 -30.45 -6.11
N LEU A 31 25.05 -30.13 -7.03
CA LEU A 31 23.62 -29.99 -6.70
C LEU A 31 23.03 -31.31 -6.17
N LYS A 32 23.32 -32.45 -6.81
CA LYS A 32 22.82 -33.77 -6.39
C LYS A 32 23.25 -34.18 -4.99
N LYS A 33 24.46 -33.80 -4.58
CA LYS A 33 25.09 -34.20 -3.31
C LYS A 33 24.95 -33.16 -2.21
N GLY A 34 24.69 -31.91 -2.58
CA GLY A 34 24.62 -30.79 -1.66
C GLY A 34 23.23 -30.62 -1.05
N LYS A 35 23.16 -29.83 0.02
CA LYS A 35 21.91 -29.40 0.64
C LYS A 35 21.16 -28.43 -0.25
N ILE A 36 19.86 -28.65 -0.44
CA ILE A 36 18.99 -27.73 -1.18
C ILE A 36 17.99 -27.13 -0.19
N LEU A 37 18.00 -25.81 -0.07
CA LEU A 37 17.07 -25.07 0.78
C LEU A 37 15.74 -24.88 0.04
N PHE A 38 14.65 -25.31 0.67
CA PHE A 38 13.28 -25.01 0.25
C PHE A 38 12.65 -24.08 1.29
N TYR A 39 12.45 -22.83 0.91
CA TYR A 39 11.83 -21.83 1.78
C TYR A 39 10.39 -21.56 1.34
N ASN A 40 9.43 -21.92 2.19
CA ASN A 40 8.01 -21.61 2.04
C ASN A 40 7.65 -20.41 2.92
N ASN A 41 7.24 -19.31 2.30
CA ASN A 41 6.80 -18.09 2.99
C ASN A 41 5.39 -18.20 3.62
N THR A 42 4.94 -19.42 3.93
CA THR A 42 3.57 -19.88 4.28
C THR A 42 2.58 -19.93 3.12
N LYS A 43 2.86 -19.30 1.97
CA LYS A 43 1.89 -19.19 0.88
C LYS A 43 1.60 -20.53 0.19
N LEU A 44 2.55 -21.46 0.17
CA LEU A 44 2.32 -22.78 -0.42
C LEU A 44 1.31 -23.63 0.35
N GLY A 45 1.04 -23.30 1.63
CA GLY A 45 0.03 -23.98 2.43
C GLY A 45 -1.42 -23.66 2.03
N PHE A 46 -1.62 -22.77 1.05
CA PHE A 46 -2.94 -22.42 0.54
C PHE A 46 -3.21 -23.13 -0.79
N CYS A 47 -4.48 -23.50 -0.99
CA CYS A 47 -4.92 -24.20 -2.20
C CYS A 47 -4.06 -25.45 -2.46
N ASN A 48 -3.78 -25.78 -3.72
CA ASN A 48 -2.89 -26.87 -4.12
C ASN A 48 -1.45 -26.39 -4.39
N TYR A 49 -1.03 -25.26 -3.83
CA TYR A 49 0.25 -24.63 -4.21
C TYR A 49 1.47 -25.39 -3.71
N TYR A 50 1.38 -26.16 -2.61
CA TYR A 50 2.49 -27.00 -2.13
C TYR A 50 2.99 -27.99 -3.18
N THR A 51 2.11 -28.38 -4.12
CA THR A 51 2.47 -29.18 -5.29
C THR A 51 3.61 -28.57 -6.12
N VAL A 52 3.83 -27.25 -6.07
CA VAL A 52 5.00 -26.62 -6.68
C VAL A 52 6.31 -27.20 -6.12
N PHE A 53 6.43 -27.27 -4.79
CA PHE A 53 7.62 -27.83 -4.15
C PHE A 53 7.67 -29.35 -4.27
N ASP A 54 6.54 -30.03 -4.10
CA ASP A 54 6.49 -31.49 -4.23
C ASP A 54 6.96 -31.91 -5.62
N ARG A 55 6.45 -31.26 -6.69
CA ARG A 55 6.82 -31.60 -8.06
C ARG A 55 8.28 -31.27 -8.38
N ILE A 56 8.80 -30.13 -7.89
CA ILE A 56 10.24 -29.81 -8.04
C ILE A 56 11.11 -30.88 -7.35
N LYS A 57 10.75 -31.30 -6.13
CA LYS A 57 11.49 -32.31 -5.37
C LYS A 57 11.46 -33.68 -6.06
N GLU A 58 10.32 -34.08 -6.63
CA GLU A 58 10.20 -35.28 -7.46
C GLU A 58 11.18 -35.24 -8.63
N ARG A 59 11.16 -34.15 -9.42
CA ARG A 59 12.05 -33.97 -10.58
C ARG A 59 13.53 -33.93 -10.20
N LEU A 60 13.88 -33.31 -9.07
CA LEU A 60 15.24 -33.34 -8.52
C LEU A 60 15.67 -34.75 -8.10
N THR A 61 14.76 -35.54 -7.54
CA THR A 61 15.01 -36.93 -7.16
C THR A 61 15.20 -37.81 -8.40
N GLU A 62 14.39 -37.61 -9.45
CA GLU A 62 14.50 -38.32 -10.73
C GLU A 62 15.88 -38.13 -11.40
N ILE A 63 16.51 -36.97 -11.22
CA ILE A 63 17.87 -36.70 -11.72
C ILE A 63 18.98 -37.12 -10.73
N GLY A 64 18.63 -37.66 -9.56
CA GLY A 64 19.56 -38.26 -8.60
C GLY A 64 19.98 -37.36 -7.43
N CYS A 65 19.21 -36.32 -7.09
CA CYS A 65 19.38 -35.61 -5.82
C CYS A 65 18.87 -36.47 -4.65
N ASP A 66 19.55 -36.45 -3.51
CA ASP A 66 19.15 -37.20 -2.33
C ASP A 66 18.10 -36.44 -1.50
N PRO A 67 16.89 -36.99 -1.25
CA PRO A 67 15.90 -36.38 -0.38
C PRO A 67 16.38 -36.08 1.05
N ALA A 68 17.37 -36.81 1.55
CA ALA A 68 17.97 -36.55 2.86
C ALA A 68 18.68 -35.18 2.96
N ASN A 69 18.95 -34.54 1.82
CA ASN A 69 19.61 -33.24 1.72
C ASN A 69 18.63 -32.05 1.60
N TRP A 70 17.31 -32.29 1.65
CA TRP A 70 16.34 -31.20 1.69
C TRP A 70 16.41 -30.47 3.03
N VAL A 71 16.54 -29.15 2.97
CA VAL A 71 16.47 -28.27 4.13
C VAL A 71 15.21 -27.44 3.98
N GLU A 72 14.23 -27.61 4.85
CA GLU A 72 12.91 -27.00 4.69
C GLU A 72 12.60 -26.01 5.80
N TYR A 73 12.17 -24.81 5.42
CA TYR A 73 11.71 -23.78 6.35
C TYR A 73 10.33 -23.28 5.91
N THR A 74 9.41 -23.17 6.86
CA THR A 74 8.10 -22.53 6.66
C THR A 74 7.94 -21.38 7.64
N GLU A 75 7.96 -20.14 7.16
CA GLU A 75 7.92 -18.93 7.99
C GLU A 75 7.36 -17.77 7.17
N THR A 76 6.57 -16.88 7.76
CA THR A 76 5.96 -15.78 6.99
C THR A 76 6.97 -14.66 6.71
N VAL A 77 6.87 -13.99 5.56
CA VAL A 77 7.60 -12.74 5.29
C VAL A 77 6.84 -11.50 5.76
N ARG A 78 5.55 -11.64 6.10
CA ARG A 78 4.69 -10.51 6.47
C ARG A 78 5.15 -9.88 7.78
N GLY A 79 5.05 -8.56 7.86
CA GLY A 79 5.46 -7.78 9.03
C GLY A 79 6.98 -7.67 9.23
N LYS A 80 7.80 -8.12 8.28
CA LYS A 80 9.25 -7.96 8.28
C LYS A 80 9.66 -6.83 7.34
N ASP A 81 10.52 -5.94 7.81
CA ASP A 81 11.21 -4.96 6.96
C ASP A 81 12.42 -5.59 6.25
N ALA A 82 13.13 -4.80 5.43
CA ALA A 82 14.29 -5.29 4.68
C ALA A 82 15.44 -5.80 5.58
N ALA A 83 15.68 -5.15 6.73
CA ALA A 83 16.75 -5.56 7.65
C ALA A 83 16.41 -6.88 8.33
N MET A 84 15.17 -7.04 8.78
CA MET A 84 14.67 -8.30 9.36
C MET A 84 14.73 -9.45 8.34
N LEU A 85 14.48 -9.18 7.06
CA LEU A 85 14.59 -10.17 5.99
C LEU A 85 16.06 -10.54 5.70
N ALA A 86 16.98 -9.57 5.76
CA ALA A 86 18.42 -9.83 5.63
C ALA A 86 18.94 -10.70 6.79
N ASP A 87 18.54 -10.39 8.03
CA ASP A 87 18.88 -11.20 9.21
C ASP A 87 18.34 -12.63 9.08
N TYR A 88 17.13 -12.78 8.53
CA TYR A 88 16.52 -14.07 8.28
C TYR A 88 17.26 -14.84 7.17
N ALA A 89 17.66 -14.19 6.08
CA ALA A 89 18.51 -14.78 5.04
C ALA A 89 19.83 -15.30 5.63
N ALA A 90 20.48 -14.50 6.49
CA ALA A 90 21.71 -14.89 7.16
C ALA A 90 21.53 -16.08 8.11
N MET A 91 20.35 -16.21 8.72
CA MET A 91 19.98 -17.40 9.51
C MET A 91 19.88 -18.65 8.61
N LEU A 92 19.14 -18.56 7.50
CA LEU A 92 18.99 -19.66 6.54
C LEU A 92 20.34 -20.09 5.94
N ALA A 93 21.24 -19.13 5.69
CA ALA A 93 22.57 -19.40 5.12
C ALA A 93 23.47 -20.28 6.02
N LYS A 94 23.20 -20.36 7.34
CA LYS A 94 23.96 -21.22 8.27
C LYS A 94 23.83 -22.70 7.96
N GLU A 95 22.78 -23.09 7.23
CA GLU A 95 22.58 -24.46 6.76
C GLU A 95 23.60 -24.89 5.69
N LYS A 96 24.28 -23.91 5.08
CA LYS A 96 25.23 -24.05 3.97
C LYS A 96 24.61 -24.80 2.78
N PRO A 97 23.44 -24.36 2.27
CA PRO A 97 22.88 -24.95 1.07
C PRO A 97 23.75 -24.62 -0.15
N VAL A 98 23.81 -25.55 -1.11
CA VAL A 98 24.44 -25.30 -2.42
C VAL A 98 23.52 -24.54 -3.36
N ALA A 99 22.21 -24.54 -3.08
CA ALA A 99 21.19 -23.79 -3.78
C ALA A 99 19.94 -23.60 -2.90
N ALA A 100 19.14 -22.57 -3.20
CA ALA A 100 17.90 -22.24 -2.54
C ALA A 100 16.76 -22.07 -3.57
N ILE A 101 15.60 -22.61 -3.22
CA ILE A 101 14.34 -22.39 -3.93
C ILE A 101 13.39 -21.74 -2.94
N THR A 102 13.04 -20.48 -3.20
CA THR A 102 12.09 -19.74 -2.37
C THR A 102 10.72 -19.75 -3.03
N ALA A 103 9.67 -19.74 -2.22
CA ALA A 103 8.30 -19.64 -2.67
C ALA A 103 7.43 -19.01 -1.58
N PHE A 104 6.29 -18.41 -1.89
CA PHE A 104 5.74 -18.21 -3.23
C PHE A 104 5.43 -16.74 -3.51
N GLY A 105 5.78 -16.28 -4.70
CA GLY A 105 5.41 -14.95 -5.20
C GLY A 105 3.98 -14.89 -5.66
N ASP A 106 3.10 -14.64 -4.70
CA ASP A 106 1.67 -14.37 -4.89
C ASP A 106 1.24 -13.23 -3.94
N MET A 107 -0.02 -12.82 -4.02
CA MET A 107 -0.64 -11.76 -3.23
C MET A 107 -0.27 -11.86 -1.74
N GLY A 108 0.20 -10.73 -1.20
CA GLY A 108 0.55 -10.54 0.21
C GLY A 108 1.90 -11.12 0.64
N THR A 109 2.70 -11.69 -0.27
CA THR A 109 4.05 -12.20 0.06
C THR A 109 5.12 -11.90 -1.00
N SER A 110 4.72 -11.59 -2.24
CA SER A 110 5.61 -11.38 -3.39
C SER A 110 6.76 -10.40 -3.12
N SER A 111 6.47 -9.16 -2.73
CA SER A 111 7.49 -8.12 -2.54
C SER A 111 8.54 -8.52 -1.48
N SER A 112 8.10 -8.84 -0.25
CA SER A 112 9.00 -9.18 0.84
C SER A 112 9.79 -10.48 0.60
N THR A 113 9.21 -11.46 -0.09
CA THR A 113 9.96 -12.69 -0.44
C THR A 113 10.98 -12.44 -1.54
N THR A 114 10.69 -11.52 -2.48
CA THR A 114 11.70 -11.08 -3.46
C THR A 114 12.90 -10.49 -2.74
N VAL A 115 12.69 -9.61 -1.76
CA VAL A 115 13.77 -9.04 -0.93
C VAL A 115 14.55 -10.14 -0.21
N LEU A 116 13.88 -11.10 0.41
CA LEU A 116 14.56 -12.25 1.04
C LEU A 116 15.41 -13.04 0.03
N SER A 117 14.88 -13.32 -1.17
CA SER A 117 15.61 -14.02 -2.23
C SER A 117 16.86 -13.26 -2.67
N ILE A 118 16.77 -11.93 -2.79
CA ILE A 118 17.91 -11.06 -3.10
C ILE A 118 18.98 -11.17 -2.01
N GLU A 119 18.59 -11.15 -0.74
CA GLU A 119 19.54 -11.26 0.37
C GLU A 119 20.19 -12.64 0.47
N ILE A 120 19.47 -13.73 0.17
CA ILE A 120 20.07 -15.07 0.06
C ILE A 120 21.09 -15.14 -1.09
N GLU A 121 20.76 -14.57 -2.25
CA GLU A 121 21.66 -14.50 -3.41
C GLU A 121 22.94 -13.71 -3.10
N LYS A 122 22.83 -12.56 -2.43
CA LYS A 122 23.98 -11.74 -1.99
C LYS A 122 24.91 -12.46 -1.02
N LEU A 123 24.39 -13.43 -0.26
CA LEU A 123 25.19 -14.29 0.63
C LEU A 123 25.93 -15.40 -0.11
N GLY A 124 25.88 -15.41 -1.45
CA GLY A 124 26.59 -16.37 -2.30
C GLY A 124 25.87 -17.70 -2.45
N ILE A 125 24.57 -17.75 -2.13
CA ILE A 125 23.73 -18.94 -2.29
C ILE A 125 22.87 -18.77 -3.54
N PRO A 126 23.10 -19.59 -4.59
CA PRO A 126 22.25 -19.66 -5.77
C PRO A 126 20.76 -19.76 -5.46
N THR A 127 19.99 -18.75 -5.85
CA THR A 127 18.57 -18.66 -5.50
C THR A 127 17.69 -18.63 -6.74
N LEU A 128 16.67 -19.48 -6.75
CA LEU A 128 15.55 -19.44 -7.67
C LEU A 128 14.28 -19.07 -6.92
N TYR A 129 13.59 -18.01 -7.35
CA TYR A 129 12.32 -17.60 -6.74
C TYR A 129 11.12 -18.06 -7.58
N MET A 130 10.27 -18.91 -6.99
CA MET A 130 9.03 -19.38 -7.60
C MET A 130 7.89 -18.38 -7.40
N THR A 131 7.16 -18.07 -8.48
CA THR A 131 6.08 -17.05 -8.50
C THR A 131 4.87 -17.55 -9.29
N ALA A 132 3.72 -16.87 -9.14
CA ALA A 132 2.56 -17.01 -10.01
C ALA A 132 1.82 -15.67 -10.18
N PRO A 133 1.03 -15.50 -11.25
CA PRO A 133 0.15 -14.36 -11.39
C PRO A 133 -0.87 -14.27 -10.24
N PRO A 134 -1.22 -13.05 -9.77
CA PRO A 134 -0.68 -11.76 -10.23
C PRO A 134 0.66 -11.37 -9.55
N GLY A 135 1.13 -12.15 -8.57
CA GLY A 135 2.37 -11.90 -7.83
C GLY A 135 3.65 -11.77 -8.65
N THR A 136 3.67 -12.31 -9.88
CA THR A 136 4.81 -12.23 -10.80
C THR A 136 5.19 -10.78 -11.15
N GLY A 137 4.22 -9.92 -11.51
CA GLY A 137 4.53 -8.56 -12.00
C GLY A 137 5.23 -7.69 -10.96
N ILE A 138 4.72 -7.70 -9.73
CA ILE A 138 5.34 -7.03 -8.60
C ILE A 138 6.70 -7.61 -8.23
N THR A 139 6.86 -8.94 -8.29
CA THR A 139 8.13 -9.60 -8.02
C THR A 139 9.20 -9.13 -9.01
N GLU A 140 8.86 -9.09 -10.31
CA GLU A 140 9.73 -8.54 -11.35
C GLU A 140 10.05 -7.06 -11.08
N GLY A 141 9.07 -6.24 -10.71
CA GLY A 141 9.30 -4.83 -10.36
C GLY A 141 10.29 -4.66 -9.20
N VAL A 142 10.11 -5.42 -8.11
CA VAL A 142 11.02 -5.39 -6.96
C VAL A 142 12.42 -5.87 -7.34
N GLY A 143 12.52 -6.97 -8.09
CA GLY A 143 13.79 -7.50 -8.57
C GLY A 143 14.52 -6.51 -9.48
N LEU A 144 13.81 -5.86 -10.40
CA LEU A 144 14.37 -4.86 -11.31
C LEU A 144 15.03 -3.70 -10.55
N TYR A 145 14.32 -3.12 -9.58
CA TYR A 145 14.84 -1.95 -8.85
C TYR A 145 15.92 -2.31 -7.84
N ARG A 146 15.79 -3.46 -7.17
CA ARG A 146 16.61 -3.78 -6.00
C ARG A 146 17.72 -4.80 -6.27
N ALA A 147 17.69 -5.47 -7.41
CA ALA A 147 18.68 -6.48 -7.78
C ALA A 147 19.16 -6.41 -9.24
N GLY A 148 18.38 -5.85 -10.15
CA GLY A 148 18.67 -5.82 -11.59
C GLY A 148 18.48 -7.19 -12.22
N HIS A 149 19.17 -8.21 -11.70
CA HIS A 149 19.09 -9.61 -12.10
C HIS A 149 18.70 -10.50 -10.92
N LEU A 150 17.77 -11.42 -11.13
CA LEU A 150 17.41 -12.49 -10.20
C LEU A 150 16.69 -13.60 -10.95
N CYS A 151 17.04 -14.87 -10.71
CA CYS A 151 16.33 -15.99 -11.32
C CYS A 151 14.92 -16.12 -10.72
N MET A 152 13.89 -15.95 -11.56
CA MET A 152 12.48 -16.01 -11.16
C MET A 152 11.72 -16.93 -12.11
N CYS A 153 10.99 -17.90 -11.56
CA CYS A 153 10.19 -18.82 -12.36
C CYS A 153 8.70 -18.64 -12.05
N SER A 154 7.96 -18.08 -13.00
CA SER A 154 6.51 -17.97 -12.93
C SER A 154 5.83 -19.23 -13.48
N VAL A 155 4.96 -19.84 -12.69
CA VAL A 155 4.01 -20.88 -13.10
C VAL A 155 2.61 -20.26 -13.27
N ASP A 156 1.85 -20.69 -14.28
CA ASP A 156 0.55 -20.10 -14.60
C ASP A 156 -0.59 -20.84 -13.88
N ILE A 157 -0.81 -20.48 -12.61
CA ILE A 157 -1.78 -21.14 -11.74
C ILE A 157 -2.67 -20.10 -11.02
N MET A 158 -3.86 -20.53 -10.62
CA MET A 158 -4.85 -19.73 -9.88
C MET A 158 -5.34 -20.45 -8.63
N GLN A 159 -6.10 -19.80 -7.75
CA GLN A 159 -6.48 -20.39 -6.46
C GLN A 159 -7.27 -21.71 -6.60
N ALA A 160 -7.98 -21.88 -7.72
CA ALA A 160 -8.77 -23.09 -8.00
C ALA A 160 -8.02 -24.18 -8.77
N SER A 161 -6.75 -23.95 -9.14
CA SER A 161 -5.97 -24.93 -9.92
C SER A 161 -5.85 -26.26 -9.18
N THR A 162 -6.03 -27.37 -9.90
CA THR A 162 -5.89 -28.71 -9.33
C THR A 162 -4.44 -29.09 -9.10
N VAL A 163 -4.18 -30.15 -8.33
CA VAL A 163 -2.84 -30.70 -8.13
C VAL A 163 -2.17 -31.04 -9.48
N GLU A 164 -2.92 -31.63 -10.40
CA GLU A 164 -2.42 -32.02 -11.73
C GLU A 164 -2.07 -30.80 -12.58
N GLU A 165 -2.89 -29.75 -12.54
CA GLU A 165 -2.64 -28.49 -13.26
C GLU A 165 -1.38 -27.80 -12.73
N VAL A 166 -1.23 -27.73 -11.40
CA VAL A 166 -0.03 -27.14 -10.77
C VAL A 166 1.23 -27.94 -11.13
N ALA A 167 1.17 -29.28 -11.05
CA ALA A 167 2.30 -30.14 -11.42
C ALA A 167 2.68 -29.98 -12.90
N ALA A 168 1.69 -29.90 -13.79
CA ALA A 168 1.93 -29.71 -15.22
C ALA A 168 2.61 -28.36 -15.53
N GLU A 169 2.24 -27.29 -14.82
CA GLU A 169 2.92 -25.99 -14.95
C GLU A 169 4.38 -26.02 -14.48
N VAL A 170 4.67 -26.72 -13.39
CA VAL A 170 6.06 -26.93 -12.94
C VAL A 170 6.85 -27.70 -13.98
N ASP A 171 6.28 -28.77 -14.55
CA ASP A 171 6.94 -29.60 -15.56
C ASP A 171 7.27 -28.80 -16.83
N LYS A 172 6.37 -27.92 -17.27
CA LYS A 172 6.62 -26.99 -18.39
C LYS A 172 7.83 -26.08 -18.14
N LYS A 173 8.16 -25.79 -16.89
CA LYS A 173 9.25 -24.89 -16.48
C LYS A 173 10.51 -25.61 -16.04
N TRP A 174 10.52 -26.95 -16.04
CA TRP A 174 11.61 -27.74 -15.46
C TRP A 174 12.99 -27.39 -16.01
N ASP A 175 13.12 -27.20 -17.33
CA ASP A 175 14.40 -26.86 -17.95
C ASP A 175 14.94 -25.50 -17.45
N TYR A 176 14.07 -24.50 -17.29
CA TYR A 176 14.43 -23.20 -16.73
C TYR A 176 14.81 -23.32 -15.24
N ILE A 177 14.05 -24.10 -14.46
CA ILE A 177 14.30 -24.34 -13.04
C ILE A 177 15.71 -24.95 -12.86
N LEU A 178 16.02 -26.03 -13.59
CA LEU A 178 17.30 -26.70 -13.48
C LEU A 178 18.47 -25.82 -13.97
N ALA A 179 18.29 -25.11 -15.08
CA ALA A 179 19.31 -24.20 -15.60
C ALA A 179 19.60 -23.04 -14.62
N SER A 180 18.57 -22.45 -14.03
CA SER A 180 18.71 -21.38 -13.02
C SER A 180 19.53 -21.80 -11.81
N LEU A 181 19.56 -23.10 -11.49
CA LEU A 181 20.28 -23.66 -10.36
C LEU A 181 21.69 -24.17 -10.71
N THR A 182 22.04 -24.32 -11.99
CA THR A 182 23.29 -25.01 -12.41
C THR A 182 24.12 -24.30 -13.48
N THR A 183 23.55 -23.31 -14.16
CA THR A 183 24.19 -22.58 -15.26
C THR A 183 24.96 -21.36 -14.75
N ASN A 184 26.12 -21.06 -15.33
CA ASN A 184 26.94 -19.89 -14.99
C ASN A 184 27.29 -19.07 -16.25
N GLY A 185 27.88 -17.89 -16.07
CA GLY A 185 28.34 -17.04 -17.17
C GLY A 185 27.18 -16.34 -17.89
N GLU A 186 27.33 -16.04 -19.18
CA GLU A 186 26.36 -15.26 -19.96
C GLU A 186 24.96 -15.89 -19.98
N GLU A 187 24.86 -17.22 -19.95
CA GLU A 187 23.56 -17.90 -19.91
C GLU A 187 22.84 -17.69 -18.57
N LEU A 188 23.58 -17.56 -17.45
CA LEU A 188 22.96 -17.22 -16.16
C LEU A 188 22.42 -15.80 -16.16
N GLU A 189 23.18 -14.85 -16.72
CA GLU A 189 22.72 -13.46 -16.84
C GLU A 189 21.43 -13.38 -17.65
N LYS A 190 21.30 -14.15 -18.74
CA LYS A 190 20.05 -14.25 -19.54
C LYS A 190 18.89 -14.87 -18.75
N LEU A 191 19.17 -15.89 -17.93
CA LEU A 191 18.13 -16.54 -17.11
C LEU A 191 17.64 -15.61 -15.98
N ALA A 192 18.52 -14.77 -15.45
CA ALA A 192 18.23 -13.85 -14.36
C ALA A 192 17.77 -12.45 -14.84
N GLU A 193 17.78 -12.19 -16.16
CA GLU A 193 17.37 -10.91 -16.73
C GLU A 193 15.91 -10.60 -16.41
N ILE A 194 15.68 -9.43 -15.81
CA ILE A 194 14.34 -8.91 -15.55
C ILE A 194 14.06 -7.80 -16.55
N LYS A 195 13.07 -8.01 -17.42
CA LYS A 195 12.71 -7.03 -18.44
C LYS A 195 11.96 -5.86 -17.81
N ALA A 196 12.54 -4.66 -17.93
CA ALA A 196 11.88 -3.44 -17.52
C ALA A 196 10.61 -3.19 -18.35
N LYS A 197 9.46 -3.13 -17.67
CA LYS A 197 8.16 -2.79 -18.27
C LYS A 197 7.88 -1.28 -18.27
N MET A 198 8.59 -0.54 -17.42
CA MET A 198 8.51 0.92 -17.27
C MET A 198 9.86 1.49 -16.86
N ASP A 199 9.96 2.81 -16.79
CA ASP A 199 11.19 3.55 -16.48
C ASP A 199 12.36 3.17 -17.41
N LEU A 200 12.13 2.94 -18.71
CA LEU A 200 13.21 2.56 -19.63
C LEU A 200 14.38 3.56 -19.63
N VAL A 201 14.06 4.84 -19.39
CA VAL A 201 15.02 5.91 -19.12
C VAL A 201 14.98 6.23 -17.62
N ALA A 202 16.14 6.06 -16.97
CA ALA A 202 16.30 6.42 -15.57
C ALA A 202 16.21 7.96 -15.38
N PRO A 203 15.74 8.44 -14.21
CA PRO A 203 15.79 9.85 -13.86
C PRO A 203 17.20 10.46 -13.97
N GLN A 204 17.28 11.71 -14.39
CA GLN A 204 18.54 12.42 -14.55
C GLN A 204 19.13 12.82 -13.19
N ALA A 205 20.46 12.91 -13.10
CA ALA A 205 21.16 13.23 -11.86
C ALA A 205 20.88 14.66 -11.34
N ASP A 206 20.43 15.56 -12.20
CA ASP A 206 20.02 16.93 -11.84
C ASP A 206 18.57 17.01 -11.33
N GLY A 207 17.84 15.88 -11.33
CA GLY A 207 16.45 15.80 -10.88
C GLY A 207 15.44 16.39 -11.86
N LEU A 208 15.83 16.64 -13.12
CA LEU A 208 14.95 17.16 -14.16
C LEU A 208 14.46 16.05 -15.09
N LEU A 209 13.27 16.26 -15.67
CA LEU A 209 12.77 15.39 -16.72
C LEU A 209 13.52 15.65 -18.03
N PRO A 210 13.82 14.60 -18.82
CA PRO A 210 14.37 14.72 -20.17
C PRO A 210 13.30 15.14 -21.18
N LEU A 211 12.45 16.11 -20.82
CA LEU A 211 11.35 16.62 -21.63
C LEU A 211 11.61 18.10 -21.96
N GLU A 212 11.79 18.39 -23.24
CA GLU A 212 11.76 19.74 -23.78
C GLU A 212 10.45 19.94 -24.53
N VAL A 213 9.70 20.98 -24.15
CA VAL A 213 8.46 21.36 -24.83
C VAL A 213 8.65 22.73 -25.46
N GLU A 214 8.46 22.78 -26.78
CA GLU A 214 8.44 24.01 -27.56
C GLU A 214 7.00 24.30 -27.99
N VAL A 215 6.55 25.54 -27.76
CA VAL A 215 5.21 25.99 -28.14
C VAL A 215 5.29 27.15 -29.12
N ASP A 216 4.39 27.19 -30.10
CA ASP A 216 4.36 28.25 -31.09
C ASP A 216 3.83 29.57 -30.52
N ASP A 217 2.80 29.50 -29.67
CA ASP A 217 2.23 30.64 -28.97
C ASP A 217 2.26 30.42 -27.45
N ALA A 218 3.26 30.99 -26.79
CA ALA A 218 3.37 30.93 -25.33
C ALA A 218 2.30 31.76 -24.59
N ALA A 219 1.52 32.58 -25.31
CA ALA A 219 0.39 33.31 -24.74
C ALA A 219 -0.88 32.45 -24.63
N GLU A 220 -0.94 31.29 -25.31
CA GLU A 220 -2.07 30.36 -25.21
C GLU A 220 -2.21 29.82 -23.78
N ALA A 221 -3.44 29.80 -23.28
CA ALA A 221 -3.71 29.37 -21.92
C ALA A 221 -3.42 27.87 -21.76
N GLY A 222 -2.35 27.55 -21.04
CA GLY A 222 -1.93 26.15 -20.89
C GLY A 222 -1.11 25.61 -22.05
N ALA A 223 -0.45 26.47 -22.83
CA ALA A 223 0.47 26.05 -23.88
C ALA A 223 1.39 24.90 -23.43
N GLY A 224 1.36 23.78 -24.16
CA GLY A 224 2.20 22.60 -23.92
C GLY A 224 1.62 21.59 -22.92
N LEU A 225 0.40 21.79 -22.39
CA LEU A 225 -0.16 20.90 -21.37
C LEU A 225 -0.46 19.51 -21.91
N GLU A 226 -0.94 19.38 -23.15
CA GLU A 226 -1.23 18.09 -23.78
C GLU A 226 0.04 17.25 -23.90
N GLU A 227 1.12 17.82 -24.43
CA GLU A 227 2.40 17.13 -24.60
C GLU A 227 3.02 16.72 -23.25
N ILE A 228 2.88 17.58 -22.22
CA ILE A 228 3.35 17.28 -20.88
C ILE A 228 2.53 16.14 -20.27
N ASN A 229 1.20 16.18 -20.33
CA ASN A 229 0.37 15.13 -19.74
C ASN A 229 0.54 13.80 -20.48
N ASP A 230 0.67 13.81 -21.80
CA ASP A 230 0.94 12.61 -22.60
C ASP A 230 2.30 11.99 -22.24
N PHE A 231 3.32 12.82 -22.00
CA PHE A 231 4.60 12.34 -21.49
C PHE A 231 4.44 11.68 -20.12
N PHE A 232 3.79 12.35 -19.15
CA PHE A 232 3.65 11.83 -17.80
C PHE A 232 2.84 10.52 -17.75
N ASN A 233 1.77 10.42 -18.55
CA ASN A 233 0.96 9.22 -18.66
C ASN A 233 1.76 8.05 -19.27
N ARG A 234 2.55 8.32 -20.32
CA ARG A 234 3.39 7.31 -20.97
C ARG A 234 4.49 6.78 -20.06
N GLU A 235 5.11 7.65 -19.24
CA GLU A 235 6.17 7.25 -18.30
C GLU A 235 5.62 6.68 -16.97
N HIS A 236 4.29 6.55 -16.83
CA HIS A 236 3.63 6.10 -15.61
C HIS A 236 4.03 6.93 -14.38
N ILE A 237 4.09 8.26 -14.54
CA ILE A 237 4.40 9.21 -13.47
C ILE A 237 3.24 10.17 -13.17
N SER A 238 2.03 9.77 -13.53
CA SER A 238 0.76 10.42 -13.23
C SER A 238 -0.31 9.36 -12.99
N ASP A 239 -1.46 9.80 -12.50
CA ASP A 239 -2.64 9.00 -12.22
C ASP A 239 -3.68 9.04 -13.36
N GLY A 240 -3.30 9.48 -14.56
CA GLY A 240 -4.22 9.62 -15.69
C GLY A 240 -5.14 10.86 -15.64
N LEU A 241 -5.13 11.63 -14.54
CA LEU A 241 -5.74 12.96 -14.50
C LEU A 241 -4.72 14.04 -14.91
N PRO A 242 -5.15 15.18 -15.46
CA PRO A 242 -4.24 16.29 -15.76
C PRO A 242 -3.44 16.73 -14.53
N ILE A 243 -2.15 17.00 -14.71
CA ILE A 243 -1.25 17.48 -13.65
C ILE A 243 -0.92 18.96 -13.82
N ILE A 244 -0.57 19.61 -12.71
CA ILE A 244 0.14 20.89 -12.77
C ILE A 244 1.64 20.60 -12.90
N PRO A 245 2.33 21.05 -13.98
CA PRO A 245 3.72 20.68 -14.20
C PRO A 245 4.64 21.16 -13.05
N PRO A 246 5.43 20.29 -12.41
CA PRO A 246 6.23 20.65 -11.24
C PRO A 246 7.50 21.41 -11.64
N THR A 247 7.40 22.72 -11.83
CA THR A 247 8.57 23.56 -12.13
C THR A 247 9.30 23.96 -10.84
N LYS A 248 10.59 24.30 -10.94
CA LYS A 248 11.38 24.82 -9.81
C LYS A 248 10.73 26.03 -9.12
N ALA A 249 10.17 26.95 -9.89
CA ALA A 249 9.47 28.12 -9.34
C ALA A 249 8.18 27.75 -8.58
N ARG A 250 7.45 26.69 -8.99
CA ARG A 250 6.30 26.18 -8.25
C ARG A 250 6.74 25.45 -6.99
N TYR A 251 7.86 24.73 -7.05
CA TYR A 251 8.47 24.06 -5.90
C TYR A 251 8.87 25.05 -4.81
N GLU A 252 9.60 26.11 -5.15
CA GLU A 252 9.98 27.16 -4.19
C GLU A 252 8.75 27.80 -3.51
N LYS A 253 7.66 28.00 -4.26
CA LYS A 253 6.38 28.49 -3.70
C LYS A 253 5.69 27.47 -2.81
N MET A 254 5.69 26.20 -3.18
CA MET A 254 5.12 25.12 -2.36
C MET A 254 5.83 25.03 -1.01
N MET A 255 7.15 25.18 -1.01
CA MET A 255 7.98 25.13 0.20
C MET A 255 7.81 26.33 1.14
N ALA A 256 7.10 27.40 0.74
CA ALA A 256 6.89 28.59 1.57
C ALA A 256 6.12 28.33 2.89
N TYR A 257 5.41 27.21 2.98
CA TYR A 257 4.69 26.74 4.18
C TYR A 257 5.25 25.42 4.72
N CYS A 258 6.50 25.09 4.40
CA CYS A 258 7.14 23.86 4.84
C CYS A 258 8.46 24.20 5.54
N PRO A 259 8.51 24.30 6.88
CA PRO A 259 9.72 24.59 7.65
C PRO A 259 10.68 23.40 7.73
N PHE A 260 10.28 22.22 7.27
CA PHE A 260 11.10 21.02 7.27
C PHE A 260 12.22 21.11 6.22
N ASP A 261 13.29 20.35 6.49
CA ASP A 261 14.36 20.10 5.52
C ASP A 261 13.80 19.30 4.33
N GLU A 262 14.23 19.62 3.10
CA GLU A 262 13.72 18.96 1.90
C GLU A 262 14.11 17.48 1.82
N ASP A 263 15.25 17.13 2.40
CA ASP A 263 15.80 15.76 2.43
C ASP A 263 15.34 14.96 3.66
N LEU A 264 14.50 15.55 4.52
CA LEU A 264 13.93 14.83 5.66
C LEU A 264 13.10 13.64 5.17
N VAL A 265 13.49 12.45 5.59
CA VAL A 265 12.76 11.20 5.34
C VAL A 265 11.49 11.18 6.19
N LEU A 266 10.35 11.02 5.52
CA LEU A 266 9.02 10.89 6.11
C LEU A 266 8.53 9.45 6.13
N CYS A 267 8.94 8.64 5.14
CA CYS A 267 8.66 7.20 5.13
C CYS A 267 9.91 6.37 4.82
N ASP A 268 10.02 5.25 5.51
CA ASP A 268 11.07 4.25 5.35
C ASP A 268 10.99 3.56 3.97
N PRO A 269 12.07 2.88 3.53
CA PRO A 269 12.10 2.13 2.28
C PRO A 269 10.92 1.17 2.11
N SER A 270 10.12 1.36 1.05
CA SER A 270 8.89 0.58 0.83
C SER A 270 8.58 0.36 -0.66
N GLY A 271 7.61 -0.52 -0.94
CA GLY A 271 7.07 -0.83 -2.27
C GLY A 271 8.09 -1.38 -3.28
N PRO A 272 7.75 -1.46 -4.57
CA PRO A 272 8.66 -2.02 -5.58
C PRO A 272 10.06 -1.39 -5.61
N SER A 273 10.13 -0.06 -5.61
CA SER A 273 11.41 0.66 -5.74
C SER A 273 12.33 0.52 -4.52
N GLY A 274 11.76 0.34 -3.32
CA GLY A 274 12.54 0.35 -2.07
C GLY A 274 13.12 1.72 -1.73
N LYS A 275 12.54 2.79 -2.26
CA LYS A 275 12.92 4.15 -1.91
C LYS A 275 12.26 4.60 -0.62
N THR A 276 12.92 5.53 0.07
CA THR A 276 12.30 6.39 1.08
C THR A 276 11.44 7.47 0.43
N VAL A 277 10.52 8.05 1.20
CA VAL A 277 9.79 9.27 0.83
C VAL A 277 10.37 10.44 1.60
N THR A 278 10.73 11.52 0.91
CA THR A 278 11.22 12.77 1.50
C THR A 278 10.19 13.89 1.44
N VAL A 279 10.43 14.98 2.16
CA VAL A 279 9.63 16.22 2.07
C VAL A 279 9.60 16.76 0.64
N LYS A 280 10.73 16.68 -0.09
CA LYS A 280 10.83 17.09 -1.50
C LYS A 280 9.89 16.30 -2.40
N ASP A 281 9.83 14.99 -2.23
CA ASP A 281 8.95 14.12 -3.02
C ASP A 281 7.48 14.49 -2.81
N VAL A 282 7.10 14.71 -1.54
CA VAL A 282 5.75 15.13 -1.16
C VAL A 282 5.40 16.50 -1.76
N ALA A 283 6.33 17.45 -1.75
CA ALA A 283 6.11 18.78 -2.32
C ALA A 283 5.93 18.72 -3.86
N ILE A 284 6.68 17.88 -4.56
CA ILE A 284 6.51 17.69 -6.01
C ILE A 284 5.12 17.08 -6.31
N ALA A 285 4.74 16.02 -5.60
CA ALA A 285 3.42 15.40 -5.75
C ALA A 285 2.27 16.37 -5.40
N ALA A 286 2.44 17.21 -4.37
CA ALA A 286 1.49 18.24 -4.00
C ALA A 286 1.28 19.26 -5.13
N ILE A 287 2.35 19.68 -5.82
CA ILE A 287 2.23 20.56 -6.98
C ILE A 287 1.45 19.87 -8.07
N MET A 288 1.84 18.65 -8.44
CA MET A 288 1.19 17.87 -9.51
C MET A 288 -0.30 17.68 -9.25
N ALA A 289 -0.68 17.40 -8.00
CA ALA A 289 -2.06 17.26 -7.57
C ALA A 289 -2.85 18.57 -7.61
N GLY A 290 -2.17 19.73 -7.56
CA GLY A 290 -2.80 21.06 -7.54
C GLY A 290 -2.99 21.64 -6.14
N CYS A 291 -2.29 21.13 -5.12
CA CYS A 291 -2.36 21.65 -3.76
C CYS A 291 -1.93 23.12 -3.69
N LYS A 292 -2.42 23.80 -2.65
CA LYS A 292 -1.87 25.09 -2.21
C LYS A 292 -0.70 24.85 -1.25
N PRO A 293 0.26 25.80 -1.11
CA PRO A 293 1.42 25.65 -0.22
C PRO A 293 1.05 25.28 1.23
N ASN A 294 -0.05 25.83 1.75
CA ASN A 294 -0.54 25.56 3.09
C ASN A 294 -1.05 24.12 3.32
N ALA A 295 -1.08 23.25 2.30
CA ALA A 295 -1.34 21.83 2.47
C ALA A 295 -0.12 21.05 3.00
N MET A 296 1.10 21.58 2.84
CA MET A 296 2.34 20.87 3.19
C MET A 296 2.38 20.36 4.64
N PRO A 297 1.96 21.13 5.68
CA PRO A 297 1.98 20.64 7.05
C PRO A 297 1.10 19.40 7.28
N VAL A 298 -0.08 19.36 6.65
CA VAL A 298 -1.00 18.21 6.72
C VAL A 298 -0.42 17.01 5.97
N LEU A 299 0.16 17.23 4.79
CA LEU A 299 0.81 16.16 4.03
C LEU A 299 1.99 15.55 4.81
N VAL A 300 2.84 16.37 5.43
CA VAL A 300 3.94 15.88 6.27
C VAL A 300 3.43 15.03 7.43
N ALA A 301 2.38 15.47 8.14
CA ALA A 301 1.76 14.68 9.20
C ALA A 301 1.16 13.37 8.66
N ALA A 302 0.51 13.40 7.48
CA ALA A 302 -0.06 12.22 6.86
C ALA A 302 1.02 11.19 6.49
N PHE A 303 2.16 11.60 5.93
CA PHE A 303 3.26 10.67 5.62
C PHE A 303 3.95 10.12 6.87
N LYS A 304 4.04 10.90 7.96
CA LYS A 304 4.48 10.37 9.26
C LYS A 304 3.51 9.31 9.80
N ALA A 305 2.20 9.55 9.71
CA ALA A 305 1.18 8.57 10.09
C ALA A 305 1.23 7.30 9.21
N LEU A 306 1.44 7.46 7.89
CA LEU A 306 1.64 6.34 6.96
C LEU A 306 2.89 5.52 7.32
N ASN A 307 3.95 6.15 7.82
CA ASN A 307 5.15 5.45 8.26
C ASN A 307 5.02 4.80 9.63
N HIS A 308 3.91 5.00 10.34
CA HIS A 308 3.70 4.34 11.61
C HIS A 308 3.69 2.81 11.41
N LYS A 309 4.40 2.07 12.25
CA LYS A 309 4.57 0.61 12.10
C LYS A 309 3.23 -0.12 12.02
N GLU A 310 2.24 0.36 12.77
CA GLU A 310 0.90 -0.21 12.80
C GLU A 310 0.06 0.11 11.55
N TYR A 311 0.44 1.10 10.72
CA TYR A 311 -0.23 1.32 9.44
C TYR A 311 0.11 0.22 8.42
N ASN A 312 1.29 -0.39 8.55
CA ASN A 312 1.83 -1.44 7.69
C ASN A 312 1.96 -1.03 6.21
N LEU A 313 2.64 0.10 5.98
CA LEU A 313 2.82 0.70 4.64
C LEU A 313 3.40 -0.28 3.61
N ASN A 314 4.39 -1.08 4.01
CA ASN A 314 5.07 -2.01 3.10
C ASN A 314 4.15 -3.06 2.47
N GLN A 315 3.09 -3.47 3.16
CA GLN A 315 2.08 -4.36 2.59
C GLN A 315 0.93 -3.59 1.95
N SER A 316 0.55 -2.44 2.51
CA SER A 316 -0.53 -1.58 2.02
C SER A 316 -0.27 -1.03 0.61
N VAL A 317 0.99 -0.68 0.30
CA VAL A 317 1.38 -0.03 -0.96
C VAL A 317 1.30 -0.96 -2.17
N THR A 318 1.22 -2.26 -1.95
CA THR A 318 1.16 -3.29 -3.01
C THR A 318 0.07 -4.30 -2.72
N THR A 319 -1.04 -3.84 -2.17
CA THR A 319 -2.16 -4.70 -1.87
C THR A 319 -2.91 -5.08 -3.14
N SER A 320 -3.73 -6.13 -3.08
CA SER A 320 -4.69 -6.46 -4.14
C SER A 320 -6.09 -5.91 -3.87
N HIS A 321 -6.24 -5.22 -2.74
CA HIS A 321 -7.50 -4.73 -2.21
C HIS A 321 -7.75 -3.30 -2.70
N PRO A 322 -8.96 -2.98 -3.21
CA PRO A 322 -9.31 -1.70 -3.82
C PRO A 322 -9.49 -0.59 -2.77
N GLY A 323 -8.43 -0.29 -2.03
CA GLY A 323 -8.46 0.60 -0.87
C GLY A 323 -7.54 1.80 -1.05
N GLY A 324 -8.05 2.99 -0.74
CA GLY A 324 -7.27 4.22 -0.74
C GLY A 324 -6.59 4.50 0.60
N ASN A 325 -5.66 5.46 0.59
CA ASN A 325 -5.04 5.98 1.82
C ASN A 325 -5.92 7.10 2.40
N MET A 326 -6.94 6.73 3.18
CA MET A 326 -7.88 7.70 3.75
C MET A 326 -7.17 8.62 4.74
N VAL A 327 -7.42 9.93 4.66
CA VAL A 327 -6.95 10.94 5.60
C VAL A 327 -8.12 11.77 6.14
N ILE A 328 -8.41 11.63 7.43
CA ILE A 328 -9.36 12.49 8.13
C ILE A 328 -8.57 13.54 8.91
N VAL A 329 -8.79 14.82 8.62
CA VAL A 329 -8.14 15.92 9.33
C VAL A 329 -9.10 16.50 10.37
N SER A 330 -8.66 16.56 11.62
CA SER A 330 -9.49 16.96 12.75
C SER A 330 -8.80 18.09 13.50
N GLY A 331 -9.46 19.23 13.68
CA GLY A 331 -8.95 20.39 14.42
C GLY A 331 -8.74 21.67 13.61
N PRO A 332 -8.24 22.76 14.24
CA PRO A 332 -8.31 24.12 13.71
C PRO A 332 -7.63 24.35 12.34
N ILE A 333 -6.47 23.74 12.08
CA ILE A 333 -5.72 23.95 10.83
C ILE A 333 -6.50 23.41 9.62
N ALA A 334 -7.33 22.36 9.79
CA ALA A 334 -8.21 21.88 8.72
C ALA A 334 -9.12 23.01 8.22
N GLN A 335 -9.70 23.75 9.15
CA GLN A 335 -10.59 24.88 8.91
C GLN A 335 -9.84 26.07 8.28
N GLU A 336 -8.65 26.38 8.79
CA GLU A 336 -7.82 27.48 8.28
C GLU A 336 -7.44 27.31 6.80
N ILE A 337 -7.21 26.06 6.35
CA ILE A 337 -6.78 25.77 4.97
C ILE A 337 -7.91 25.28 4.06
N GLY A 338 -9.13 25.15 4.60
CA GLY A 338 -10.34 24.80 3.85
C GLY A 338 -10.46 23.32 3.49
N ILE A 339 -9.89 22.42 4.29
CA ILE A 339 -10.30 21.00 4.24
C ILE A 339 -11.68 20.92 4.89
N SER A 340 -12.61 20.27 4.20
CA SER A 340 -14.02 20.31 4.58
C SER A 340 -14.53 18.92 4.92
N GLY A 341 -15.32 18.83 5.98
CA GLY A 341 -16.19 17.72 6.31
C GLY A 341 -17.66 18.00 5.99
N LYS A 342 -17.98 19.08 5.27
CA LYS A 342 -19.37 19.51 4.97
C LYS A 342 -20.00 18.68 3.86
N GLN A 343 -21.17 19.12 3.39
CA GLN A 343 -21.90 18.47 2.30
C GLN A 343 -21.00 18.17 1.10
N GLY A 344 -20.98 16.90 0.67
CA GLY A 344 -20.16 16.42 -0.44
C GLY A 344 -18.66 16.29 -0.15
N CYS A 345 -18.21 16.30 1.12
CA CYS A 345 -16.79 16.28 1.51
C CYS A 345 -15.95 15.13 0.95
N GLN A 346 -16.56 13.99 0.64
CA GLN A 346 -15.87 12.83 0.03
C GLN A 346 -15.99 12.79 -1.50
N GLY A 347 -16.61 13.80 -2.11
CA GLY A 347 -16.83 13.91 -3.54
C GLY A 347 -16.20 15.18 -4.14
N PRO A 348 -16.66 15.62 -5.33
CA PRO A 348 -16.15 16.82 -5.97
C PRO A 348 -16.58 18.11 -5.24
N GLY A 349 -15.86 19.20 -5.48
CA GLY A 349 -16.23 20.55 -5.03
C GLY A 349 -15.38 21.11 -3.87
N TRP A 350 -14.57 20.27 -3.23
CA TRP A 350 -13.63 20.68 -2.17
C TRP A 350 -12.17 20.51 -2.63
N PRO A 351 -11.50 21.58 -3.09
CA PRO A 351 -10.16 21.46 -3.69
C PRO A 351 -9.09 20.96 -2.72
N ALA A 352 -9.13 21.36 -1.44
CA ALA A 352 -8.14 20.91 -0.46
C ALA A 352 -8.24 19.39 -0.24
N ASN A 353 -9.45 18.88 -0.01
CA ASN A 353 -9.77 17.46 0.08
C ASN A 353 -9.22 16.67 -1.13
N ALA A 354 -9.65 17.09 -2.33
CA ALA A 354 -9.30 16.41 -3.57
C ALA A 354 -7.79 16.35 -3.81
N THR A 355 -7.11 17.49 -3.65
CA THR A 355 -5.69 17.60 -3.98
C THR A 355 -4.79 16.97 -2.91
N ILE A 356 -5.13 17.03 -1.62
CA ILE A 356 -4.35 16.37 -0.56
C ILE A 356 -4.41 14.85 -0.72
N GLY A 357 -5.61 14.29 -0.93
CA GLY A 357 -5.76 12.85 -1.18
C GLY A 357 -4.99 12.40 -2.42
N ARG A 358 -5.09 13.18 -3.51
CA ARG A 358 -4.37 12.92 -4.76
C ARG A 358 -2.85 13.00 -4.62
N ALA A 359 -2.33 13.99 -3.89
CA ALA A 359 -0.91 14.13 -3.65
C ALA A 359 -0.33 12.90 -2.94
N ILE A 360 -1.05 12.32 -1.99
CA ILE A 360 -0.62 11.10 -1.29
C ILE A 360 -0.48 9.94 -2.27
N ASN A 361 -1.49 9.71 -3.11
CA ASN A 361 -1.47 8.59 -4.06
C ASN A 361 -0.41 8.79 -5.17
N LEU A 362 -0.18 10.02 -5.62
CA LEU A 362 0.91 10.33 -6.55
C LEU A 362 2.29 9.98 -5.98
N VAL A 363 2.52 10.15 -4.67
CA VAL A 363 3.78 9.69 -4.04
C VAL A 363 3.89 8.17 -4.08
N MET A 364 2.79 7.45 -3.80
CA MET A 364 2.79 5.97 -3.87
C MET A 364 3.17 5.48 -5.27
N MET A 365 2.61 6.09 -6.32
CA MET A 365 2.92 5.74 -7.70
C MET A 365 4.33 6.17 -8.13
N ASN A 366 4.76 7.38 -7.78
CA ASN A 366 5.98 7.96 -8.32
C ASN A 366 7.24 7.52 -7.56
N ILE A 367 7.16 7.40 -6.23
CA ILE A 367 8.32 7.08 -5.39
C ILE A 367 8.43 5.58 -5.17
N PHE A 368 7.36 4.93 -4.71
CA PHE A 368 7.37 3.49 -4.46
C PHE A 368 7.25 2.68 -5.75
N ARG A 369 6.78 3.30 -6.84
CA ARG A 369 6.54 2.65 -8.14
C ARG A 369 5.46 1.57 -8.06
N SER A 370 4.45 1.75 -7.21
CA SER A 370 3.23 0.93 -7.26
C SER A 370 2.37 1.38 -8.43
N VAL A 371 2.69 0.86 -9.61
CA VAL A 371 2.03 1.21 -10.88
C VAL A 371 1.07 0.10 -11.30
N PRO A 372 -0.23 0.41 -11.46
CA PRO A 372 -1.25 -0.56 -11.87
C PRO A 372 -0.88 -1.32 -13.14
N GLY A 373 -1.07 -2.65 -13.12
CA GLY A 373 -0.76 -3.52 -14.25
C GLY A 373 0.74 -3.78 -14.49
N VAL A 374 1.63 -3.16 -13.73
CA VAL A 374 3.08 -3.35 -13.84
C VAL A 374 3.65 -4.03 -12.59
N CYS A 375 3.63 -3.34 -11.45
CA CYS A 375 4.15 -3.85 -10.18
C CYS A 375 3.31 -3.42 -8.96
N ASP A 376 2.04 -3.13 -9.20
CA ASP A 376 0.98 -3.09 -8.21
C ASP A 376 0.07 -4.34 -8.34
N LEU A 377 -0.57 -4.74 -7.23
CA LEU A 377 -1.33 -5.98 -7.14
C LEU A 377 -2.86 -5.79 -7.23
N ASP A 378 -3.36 -4.56 -7.40
CA ASP A 378 -4.80 -4.36 -7.40
C ASP A 378 -5.51 -5.16 -8.50
N CYS A 379 -6.53 -5.89 -8.08
CA CYS A 379 -7.34 -6.69 -8.99
C CYS A 379 -8.34 -5.84 -9.79
N ILE A 380 -8.86 -4.78 -9.17
CA ILE A 380 -9.87 -3.87 -9.75
C ILE A 380 -9.56 -2.40 -9.46
N ALA A 381 -9.03 -2.07 -8.28
CA ALA A 381 -8.84 -0.70 -7.74
C ALA A 381 -10.17 0.04 -7.43
N SER A 382 -10.05 1.28 -6.90
CA SER A 382 -11.18 2.10 -6.43
C SER A 382 -10.97 3.60 -6.69
N GLN A 383 -12.07 4.36 -6.74
CA GLN A 383 -12.02 5.83 -6.77
C GLN A 383 -11.29 6.41 -5.53
N ALA A 384 -11.27 5.67 -4.42
CA ALA A 384 -10.54 6.01 -3.20
C ALA A 384 -9.00 6.13 -3.42
N GLU A 385 -8.47 5.53 -4.49
CA GLU A 385 -7.04 5.62 -4.82
C GLU A 385 -6.69 6.83 -5.70
N PHE A 386 -7.67 7.67 -6.06
CA PHE A 386 -7.41 8.98 -6.67
C PHE A 386 -7.45 10.11 -5.66
N THR A 387 -8.45 10.12 -4.78
CA THR A 387 -8.64 11.16 -3.76
C THR A 387 -9.31 10.56 -2.54
N TYR A 388 -8.72 10.75 -1.35
CA TYR A 388 -9.33 10.26 -0.12
C TYR A 388 -8.97 11.08 1.11
N CYS A 389 -9.28 12.37 1.09
CA CYS A 389 -9.09 13.25 2.25
C CYS A 389 -10.35 14.06 2.54
N PHE A 390 -10.69 14.22 3.81
CA PHE A 390 -11.76 15.08 4.30
C PHE A 390 -11.49 15.50 5.74
N ALA A 391 -12.34 16.35 6.32
CA ALA A 391 -12.18 16.80 7.70
C ALA A 391 -13.38 16.45 8.58
N GLU A 392 -13.20 16.57 9.89
CA GLU A 392 -14.31 16.78 10.82
C GLU A 392 -14.65 18.27 10.93
N GLU A 393 -15.93 18.56 11.20
CA GLU A 393 -16.46 19.93 11.29
C GLU A 393 -16.99 20.20 12.70
N PRO A 394 -16.44 21.18 13.44
CA PRO A 394 -16.90 21.50 14.79
C PRO A 394 -18.39 21.81 14.86
N GLU A 395 -18.96 22.44 13.84
CA GLU A 395 -20.39 22.79 13.78
C GLU A 395 -21.31 21.59 13.52
N LEU A 396 -20.77 20.47 13.00
CA LEU A 396 -21.52 19.25 12.75
C LEU A 396 -21.38 18.25 13.89
N ALA A 397 -20.27 18.32 14.63
CA ALA A 397 -19.94 17.41 15.72
C ALA A 397 -21.07 17.29 16.75
N GLN A 398 -21.45 16.05 17.07
CA GLN A 398 -22.44 15.74 18.12
C GLN A 398 -21.77 15.16 19.39
N TRP A 399 -20.52 14.73 19.25
CA TRP A 399 -19.61 14.25 20.29
C TRP A 399 -18.20 14.76 19.96
N ASN A 400 -17.24 14.45 20.83
CA ASN A 400 -15.84 14.80 20.63
C ASN A 400 -15.33 14.32 19.25
N MET A 401 -14.58 15.19 18.59
CA MET A 401 -13.86 14.88 17.36
C MET A 401 -12.60 14.05 17.65
N ILE A 402 -11.97 13.50 16.60
CA ILE A 402 -10.75 12.68 16.72
C ILE A 402 -9.63 13.43 17.45
N ASN A 403 -9.42 14.72 17.16
CA ASN A 403 -8.39 15.50 17.82
C ASN A 403 -8.66 15.67 19.33
N GLU A 404 -9.91 15.83 19.75
CA GLU A 404 -10.30 15.96 21.15
C GLU A 404 -10.21 14.62 21.90
N ASP A 405 -10.54 13.51 21.24
CA ASP A 405 -10.44 12.17 21.82
C ASP A 405 -8.99 11.71 22.02
N ARG A 406 -8.05 12.23 21.21
CA ARG A 406 -6.64 11.81 21.23
C ARG A 406 -5.71 12.88 21.83
N TYR A 407 -6.12 14.15 21.80
CA TYR A 407 -5.35 15.32 22.23
C TYR A 407 -6.27 16.37 22.89
N ASP A 408 -6.42 17.55 22.28
CA ASP A 408 -7.20 18.69 22.73
C ASP A 408 -7.84 19.42 21.54
N SER A 409 -8.81 20.31 21.82
CA SER A 409 -9.55 21.07 20.80
C SER A 409 -8.67 22.01 19.97
N GLU A 410 -7.49 22.37 20.48
CA GLU A 410 -6.55 23.30 19.87
C GLU A 410 -5.48 22.58 19.02
N THR A 411 -5.50 21.25 19.00
CA THR A 411 -4.56 20.43 18.26
C THR A 411 -5.21 19.99 16.96
N THR A 412 -4.50 20.15 15.85
CA THR A 412 -4.92 19.53 14.58
C THR A 412 -4.21 18.19 14.42
N THR A 413 -4.97 17.14 14.11
CA THR A 413 -4.46 15.79 13.86
C THR A 413 -4.87 15.30 12.48
N VAL A 414 -4.09 14.39 11.92
CA VAL A 414 -4.50 13.54 10.82
C VAL A 414 -4.76 12.13 11.35
N TYR A 415 -5.85 11.50 10.92
CA TYR A 415 -6.12 10.07 11.08
C TYR A 415 -5.96 9.41 9.72
N VAL A 416 -5.09 8.41 9.61
CA VAL A 416 -4.81 7.71 8.36
C VAL A 416 -5.16 6.23 8.45
N LEU A 417 -5.89 5.71 7.47
CA LEU A 417 -6.29 4.30 7.39
C LEU A 417 -6.34 3.85 5.93
N LYS A 418 -5.82 2.64 5.62
CA LYS A 418 -6.03 2.01 4.31
C LYS A 418 -7.44 1.41 4.29
N ALA A 419 -8.32 1.93 3.44
CA ALA A 419 -9.74 1.63 3.52
C ALA A 419 -10.44 1.58 2.15
N GLU A 420 -11.51 0.78 2.09
CA GLU A 420 -12.48 0.74 0.99
C GLU A 420 -13.17 2.11 0.81
N PRO A 421 -13.74 2.40 -0.37
CA PRO A 421 -14.62 3.57 -0.51
C PRO A 421 -15.83 3.48 0.45
N LEU A 422 -16.45 4.63 0.73
CA LEU A 422 -17.66 4.71 1.56
C LEU A 422 -18.78 3.81 1.02
N HIS A 423 -19.34 2.97 1.88
CA HIS A 423 -20.62 2.30 1.66
C HIS A 423 -21.76 3.19 2.16
N ASP A 424 -22.69 3.55 1.27
CA ASP A 424 -23.86 4.37 1.60
C ASP A 424 -24.86 3.60 2.49
N ILE A 425 -25.41 4.28 3.48
CA ILE A 425 -26.42 3.78 4.40
C ILE A 425 -27.64 4.68 4.27
N ILE A 426 -28.70 4.17 3.64
CA ILE A 426 -29.94 4.89 3.46
C ILE A 426 -30.94 4.56 4.59
N ASP A 427 -31.41 5.58 5.28
CA ASP A 427 -32.55 5.48 6.19
C ASP A 427 -33.32 6.80 6.26
N PHE A 428 -34.55 6.79 5.78
CA PHE A 428 -35.47 7.93 5.82
C PHE A 428 -36.70 7.68 6.70
N LEU A 429 -36.82 6.47 7.28
CA LEU A 429 -38.04 6.00 7.93
C LEU A 429 -37.90 5.86 9.43
N SER A 430 -36.69 5.57 9.93
CA SER A 430 -36.43 5.53 11.37
C SER A 430 -36.84 6.86 12.00
N LEU A 431 -37.72 6.80 13.00
CA LEU A 431 -38.23 7.98 13.70
C LEU A 431 -37.47 8.27 15.00
N ASP A 432 -36.61 7.35 15.43
CA ASP A 432 -35.72 7.53 16.56
C ASP A 432 -34.31 6.97 16.28
N GLY A 433 -33.39 7.23 17.22
CA GLY A 433 -31.99 6.81 17.09
C GLY A 433 -31.75 5.32 17.35
N HIS A 434 -32.68 4.59 17.96
CA HIS A 434 -32.51 3.17 18.24
C HIS A 434 -32.67 2.36 16.95
N ASP A 435 -33.79 2.56 16.23
CA ASP A 435 -34.03 1.90 14.94
C ASP A 435 -32.95 2.28 13.91
N LEU A 436 -32.53 3.56 13.90
CA LEU A 436 -31.46 4.04 13.04
C LEU A 436 -30.11 3.35 13.32
N LEU A 437 -29.76 3.15 14.60
CA LEU A 437 -28.50 2.50 14.95
C LEU A 437 -28.48 1.03 14.54
N ASP A 438 -29.61 0.33 14.62
CA ASP A 438 -29.74 -1.05 14.13
C ASP A 438 -29.50 -1.12 12.61
N THR A 439 -30.07 -0.19 11.83
CA THR A 439 -29.79 -0.07 10.38
C THR A 439 -28.31 0.17 10.11
N ILE A 440 -27.67 1.12 10.82
CA ILE A 440 -26.24 1.42 10.67
C ILE A 440 -25.39 0.18 10.99
N THR A 441 -25.72 -0.51 12.07
CA THR A 441 -25.04 -1.72 12.54
C THR A 441 -25.08 -2.83 11.49
N ALA A 442 -26.22 -3.04 10.84
CA ALA A 442 -26.37 -4.03 9.76
C ALA A 442 -25.47 -3.76 8.54
N CYS A 443 -25.10 -2.50 8.30
CA CYS A 443 -24.22 -2.09 7.20
C CYS A 443 -22.72 -2.15 7.54
N CYS A 444 -22.34 -2.24 8.83
CA CYS A 444 -20.94 -2.16 9.27
C CYS A 444 -20.09 -3.39 8.91
N THR A 445 -20.63 -4.35 8.16
CA THR A 445 -19.88 -5.44 7.56
C THR A 445 -20.69 -6.11 6.45
N THR A 446 -19.99 -6.78 5.52
CA THR A 446 -20.58 -7.71 4.57
C THR A 446 -19.77 -9.00 4.52
N LEU A 447 -20.40 -10.12 4.15
CA LEU A 447 -19.64 -11.32 3.79
C LEU A 447 -18.78 -11.01 2.57
N GLY A 448 -17.46 -11.20 2.70
CA GLY A 448 -16.49 -10.83 1.66
C GLY A 448 -15.64 -9.61 2.01
N SER A 449 -16.08 -8.77 2.97
CA SER A 449 -15.23 -7.70 3.53
C SER A 449 -14.05 -8.29 4.31
N ASN A 450 -12.92 -7.58 4.34
CA ASN A 450 -11.75 -8.04 5.09
C ASN A 450 -12.05 -8.22 6.58
N ASN A 451 -12.86 -7.34 7.18
CA ASN A 451 -13.28 -7.44 8.58
C ASN A 451 -14.10 -8.70 8.92
N ALA A 452 -14.72 -9.36 7.94
CA ALA A 452 -15.37 -10.67 8.17
C ALA A 452 -14.35 -11.78 8.50
N TYR A 453 -13.12 -11.65 8.01
CA TYR A 453 -12.04 -12.63 8.19
C TYR A 453 -10.98 -12.15 9.17
N MET A 454 -10.78 -10.84 9.25
CA MET A 454 -9.68 -10.17 9.94
C MET A 454 -10.21 -8.95 10.70
N PRO A 455 -10.55 -9.07 11.98
CA PRO A 455 -11.20 -7.99 12.72
C PRO A 455 -10.24 -6.79 12.88
N GLY A 456 -10.77 -5.59 12.72
CA GLY A 456 -9.97 -4.37 12.68
C GLY A 456 -10.81 -3.09 12.73
N PRO A 457 -10.16 -1.92 12.56
CA PRO A 457 -10.84 -0.62 12.67
C PRO A 457 -11.87 -0.41 11.56
N LEU A 458 -12.93 0.35 11.81
CA LEU A 458 -13.87 0.83 10.79
C LEU A 458 -14.28 2.27 11.12
N VAL A 459 -14.76 3.01 10.13
CA VAL A 459 -15.21 4.40 10.33
C VAL A 459 -16.67 4.54 9.97
N VAL A 460 -17.50 4.93 10.94
CA VAL A 460 -18.89 5.30 10.76
C VAL A 460 -18.97 6.79 10.49
N CYS A 461 -19.47 7.14 9.30
CA CYS A 461 -19.67 8.51 8.85
C CYS A 461 -21.15 8.85 8.98
N LEU A 462 -21.52 9.57 10.03
CA LEU A 462 -22.90 10.01 10.26
C LEU A 462 -23.14 11.35 9.58
N THR A 463 -24.30 11.50 8.93
CA THR A 463 -24.77 12.84 8.59
C THR A 463 -25.25 13.61 9.80
N PRO A 464 -25.36 14.96 9.72
CA PRO A 464 -25.82 15.78 10.84
C PRO A 464 -27.21 15.35 11.36
N ASP A 465 -28.15 15.00 10.49
CA ASP A 465 -29.50 14.58 10.92
C ASP A 465 -29.45 13.28 11.73
N HIS A 466 -28.75 12.26 11.22
CA HIS A 466 -28.56 10.99 11.91
C HIS A 466 -27.78 11.14 13.22
N GLY A 467 -26.72 11.96 13.24
CA GLY A 467 -25.99 12.30 14.46
C GLY A 467 -26.90 12.96 15.51
N ILE A 468 -27.72 13.94 15.11
CA ILE A 468 -28.68 14.62 16.00
C ILE A 468 -29.72 13.63 16.53
N MET A 469 -30.24 12.73 15.70
CA MET A 469 -31.21 11.71 16.11
C MET A 469 -30.62 10.79 17.18
N LEU A 470 -29.42 10.26 16.96
CA LEU A 470 -28.71 9.42 17.93
C LEU A 470 -28.44 10.18 19.23
N LYS A 471 -27.96 11.42 19.16
CA LYS A 471 -27.72 12.26 20.33
C LYS A 471 -29.00 12.52 21.13
N LYS A 472 -30.13 12.80 20.46
CA LYS A 472 -31.44 12.99 21.09
C LYS A 472 -31.98 11.73 21.75
N ALA A 473 -31.68 10.56 21.20
CA ALA A 473 -32.00 9.25 21.80
C ALA A 473 -31.09 8.92 23.00
N GLY A 474 -30.12 9.77 23.33
CA GLY A 474 -29.26 9.63 24.50
C GLY A 474 -27.97 8.87 24.26
N TYR A 475 -27.62 8.52 23.02
CA TYR A 475 -26.38 7.84 22.71
C TYR A 475 -25.15 8.74 22.97
N THR A 476 -24.16 8.19 23.68
CA THR A 476 -22.79 8.71 23.67
C THR A 476 -22.00 8.08 22.51
N LYS A 477 -20.82 8.64 22.20
CA LYS A 477 -19.92 8.06 21.19
C LYS A 477 -19.52 6.63 21.60
N GLU A 478 -19.22 6.42 22.88
CA GLU A 478 -18.87 5.12 23.47
C GLU A 478 -20.03 4.12 23.35
N MET A 479 -21.27 4.55 23.59
CA MET A 479 -22.43 3.65 23.44
C MET A 479 -22.61 3.17 22.00
N ILE A 480 -22.35 4.03 21.01
CA ILE A 480 -22.38 3.66 19.58
C ILE A 480 -21.27 2.65 19.28
N GLN A 481 -20.04 2.93 19.74
CA GLN A 481 -18.88 2.05 19.60
C GLN A 481 -19.14 0.66 20.21
N GLU A 482 -19.68 0.61 21.42
CA GLU A 482 -20.00 -0.62 22.14
C GLU A 482 -21.12 -1.39 21.44
N HIS A 483 -22.17 -0.71 20.99
CA HIS A 483 -23.27 -1.33 20.26
C HIS A 483 -22.77 -2.00 18.97
N ILE A 484 -22.00 -1.28 18.15
CA ILE A 484 -21.44 -1.83 16.91
C ILE A 484 -20.50 -3.01 17.20
N HIS A 485 -19.62 -2.89 18.20
CA HIS A 485 -18.74 -4.01 18.57
C HIS A 485 -19.51 -5.26 19.03
N GLN A 486 -20.61 -5.06 19.75
CA GLN A 486 -21.42 -6.15 20.28
C GLN A 486 -22.25 -6.85 19.19
N TYR A 487 -22.82 -6.09 18.25
CA TYR A 487 -23.82 -6.60 17.31
C TYR A 487 -23.32 -6.80 15.88
N VAL A 488 -22.14 -6.30 15.52
CA VAL A 488 -21.55 -6.56 14.20
C VAL A 488 -20.63 -7.78 14.26
N TYR A 489 -21.19 -8.92 13.84
CA TYR A 489 -20.51 -10.20 13.81
C TYR A 489 -20.98 -11.07 12.64
N HIS A 490 -20.22 -12.12 12.35
CA HIS A 490 -20.63 -13.20 11.45
C HIS A 490 -20.73 -14.52 12.21
N GLU A 491 -21.74 -15.32 11.90
CA GLU A 491 -21.77 -16.69 12.36
C GLU A 491 -20.60 -17.48 11.75
N VAL A 492 -19.86 -18.24 12.57
CA VAL A 492 -18.71 -19.05 12.14
C VAL A 492 -18.99 -19.89 10.88
N PRO A 493 -20.15 -20.59 10.74
CA PRO A 493 -20.46 -21.34 9.53
C PRO A 493 -20.53 -20.50 8.25
N MET A 494 -20.84 -19.20 8.34
CA MET A 494 -20.96 -18.32 7.17
C MET A 494 -19.61 -17.92 6.58
N VAL A 495 -18.55 -17.92 7.39
CA VAL A 495 -17.19 -17.51 6.98
C VAL A 495 -16.21 -18.69 6.85
N ARG A 496 -16.57 -19.88 7.33
CA ARG A 496 -15.72 -21.08 7.25
C ARG A 496 -15.46 -21.47 5.79
N ASN A 497 -14.20 -21.70 5.45
CA ASN A 497 -13.73 -22.11 4.10
C ASN A 497 -14.15 -21.14 2.98
N ARG A 498 -14.28 -19.85 3.30
CA ARG A 498 -14.61 -18.79 2.35
C ARG A 498 -13.67 -17.61 2.56
N GLY A 499 -13.53 -16.76 1.55
CA GLY A 499 -12.75 -15.52 1.60
C GLY A 499 -11.28 -15.75 1.99
N LEU A 500 -10.80 -14.99 2.98
CA LEU A 500 -9.41 -14.99 3.40
C LEU A 500 -9.15 -15.96 4.56
N VAL A 501 -7.91 -16.43 4.65
CA VAL A 501 -7.44 -17.16 5.83
C VAL A 501 -7.52 -16.21 7.03
N PRO A 502 -8.27 -16.58 8.09
CA PRO A 502 -8.49 -15.67 9.21
C PRO A 502 -7.19 -15.30 9.91
N VAL A 503 -7.00 -14.00 10.14
CA VAL A 503 -5.98 -13.47 11.03
C VAL A 503 -6.72 -12.85 12.20
N ARG A 504 -6.76 -13.57 13.32
CA ARG A 504 -7.55 -13.22 14.51
C ARG A 504 -6.70 -13.38 15.77
N PRO A 505 -7.09 -12.75 16.89
CA PRO A 505 -6.51 -13.06 18.19
C PRO A 505 -6.60 -14.56 18.48
N LYS A 506 -5.52 -15.18 18.98
CA LYS A 506 -5.45 -16.64 19.20
C LYS A 506 -6.51 -17.14 20.17
N GLU A 507 -6.86 -16.31 21.14
CA GLU A 507 -7.95 -16.55 22.08
C GLU A 507 -9.33 -16.70 21.40
N TRP A 508 -9.47 -16.36 20.11
CA TRP A 508 -10.72 -16.47 19.36
C TRP A 508 -10.87 -17.79 18.59
N ASP A 509 -9.95 -18.74 18.70
CA ASP A 509 -10.00 -20.02 17.96
C ASP A 509 -11.36 -20.75 18.10
N ASN A 510 -12.01 -20.63 19.27
CA ASN A 510 -13.33 -21.21 19.57
C ASN A 510 -14.44 -20.16 19.73
N ARG A 511 -14.21 -18.90 19.32
CA ARG A 511 -15.18 -17.81 19.49
C ARG A 511 -16.34 -17.97 18.49
N HIS A 512 -17.57 -17.84 19.00
CA HIS A 512 -18.78 -17.76 18.19
C HIS A 512 -19.83 -16.86 18.87
N PRO A 513 -20.49 -15.93 18.15
CA PRO A 513 -20.19 -15.53 16.77
C PRO A 513 -18.83 -14.82 16.67
N LEU A 514 -18.36 -14.51 15.46
CA LEU A 514 -17.08 -13.85 15.21
C LEU A 514 -17.31 -12.36 14.96
N PRO A 515 -16.88 -11.46 15.87
CA PRO A 515 -17.00 -10.04 15.62
C PRO A 515 -16.06 -9.56 14.55
N VAL A 516 -16.43 -8.42 13.98
CA VAL A 516 -15.68 -7.75 12.93
C VAL A 516 -14.69 -6.71 13.46
N THR A 517 -14.81 -6.36 14.75
CA THR A 517 -13.92 -5.47 15.50
C THR A 517 -13.33 -6.21 16.70
N ARG A 518 -12.11 -5.86 17.10
CA ARG A 518 -11.42 -6.46 18.26
C ARG A 518 -11.90 -5.88 19.57
N SER A 519 -12.25 -4.59 19.56
CA SER A 519 -12.83 -3.87 20.70
C SER A 519 -13.74 -2.74 20.22
N PRO A 520 -14.55 -2.11 21.09
CA PRO A 520 -15.31 -0.91 20.74
C PRO A 520 -14.44 0.22 20.17
N LYS A 521 -13.16 0.31 20.55
CA LYS A 521 -12.24 1.36 20.08
C LYS A 521 -11.78 1.20 18.63
N ASP A 522 -12.07 0.07 18.00
CA ASP A 522 -11.90 -0.10 16.55
C ASP A 522 -12.97 0.69 15.76
N VAL A 523 -14.04 1.16 16.40
CA VAL A 523 -15.10 1.92 15.73
C VAL A 523 -14.82 3.42 15.87
N GLU A 524 -14.38 4.07 14.80
CA GLU A 524 -14.32 5.53 14.75
C GLU A 524 -15.68 6.08 14.31
N VAL A 525 -16.17 7.12 14.97
CA VAL A 525 -17.47 7.74 14.67
C VAL A 525 -17.26 9.21 14.40
N VAL A 526 -17.57 9.64 13.18
CA VAL A 526 -17.44 11.05 12.75
C VAL A 526 -18.78 11.56 12.24
N VAL A 527 -19.03 12.87 12.40
CA VAL A 527 -20.22 13.54 11.85
C VAL A 527 -19.78 14.47 10.73
N ILE A 528 -20.16 14.12 9.51
CA ILE A 528 -19.72 14.79 8.27
C ILE A 528 -20.87 14.87 7.27
N GLY A 529 -20.69 15.63 6.20
CA GLY A 529 -21.64 15.72 5.10
C GLY A 529 -22.69 16.81 5.30
N GLY A 530 -23.84 16.60 4.65
CA GLY A 530 -24.99 17.49 4.70
C GLY A 530 -26.20 16.80 5.34
N ARG A 531 -27.24 17.57 5.61
CA ARG A 531 -28.51 17.05 6.13
C ARG A 531 -29.16 16.05 5.14
N GLY A 532 -29.90 15.08 5.65
CA GLY A 532 -30.54 14.02 4.86
C GLY A 532 -30.44 12.62 5.49
N GLY A 533 -31.22 11.68 4.96
CA GLY A 533 -31.31 10.29 5.42
C GLY A 533 -30.23 9.36 4.87
N HIS A 534 -29.01 9.86 4.67
CA HIS A 534 -27.87 9.08 4.20
C HIS A 534 -26.76 9.16 5.25
N SER A 535 -26.20 8.04 5.69
CA SER A 535 -24.93 7.95 6.41
C SER A 535 -24.00 7.08 5.59
N GLY A 536 -22.82 6.74 6.10
CA GLY A 536 -22.03 5.67 5.51
C GLY A 536 -21.09 4.99 6.47
N VAL A 537 -20.49 3.91 5.99
CA VAL A 537 -19.44 3.19 6.70
C VAL A 537 -18.27 2.93 5.76
N ILE A 538 -17.07 3.02 6.31
CA ILE A 538 -15.81 2.79 5.63
C ILE A 538 -15.15 1.59 6.30
N LEU A 539 -14.95 0.53 5.53
CA LEU A 539 -14.31 -0.71 5.99
C LEU A 539 -12.82 -0.68 5.67
N PRO A 540 -11.96 -1.28 6.51
CA PRO A 540 -10.53 -1.22 6.34
C PRO A 540 -10.05 -2.32 5.40
N TRP A 541 -8.80 -2.21 4.99
CA TRP A 541 -8.06 -3.34 4.43
C TRP A 541 -7.63 -4.38 5.48
N ALA A 542 -7.62 -4.04 6.78
CA ALA A 542 -7.42 -4.91 7.95
C ALA A 542 -6.04 -5.56 8.21
N LEU A 543 -5.23 -5.96 7.19
CA LEU A 543 -3.96 -6.73 7.28
C LEU A 543 -2.85 -6.14 8.18
N HIS A 544 -3.12 -6.06 9.49
CA HIS A 544 -2.35 -5.31 10.48
C HIS A 544 -2.20 -3.83 10.09
N SER A 545 -3.21 -3.24 9.44
CA SER A 545 -3.25 -1.81 9.15
C SER A 545 -4.24 -1.14 10.10
N GLU A 546 -3.68 -0.43 11.07
CA GLU A 546 -4.39 0.33 12.09
C GLU A 546 -4.65 1.76 11.63
N GLY A 547 -5.70 2.36 12.19
CA GLY A 547 -5.91 3.80 12.08
C GLY A 547 -4.84 4.55 12.88
N CYS A 548 -3.94 5.25 12.19
CA CYS A 548 -2.82 5.94 12.82
C CYS A 548 -3.11 7.44 12.94
N VAL A 549 -2.88 8.02 14.12
CA VAL A 549 -3.11 9.44 14.39
C VAL A 549 -1.81 10.17 14.64
N GLU A 550 -1.56 11.23 13.86
CA GLU A 550 -0.38 12.08 13.99
C GLU A 550 -0.82 13.55 14.16
N PRO A 551 -0.24 14.31 15.11
CA PRO A 551 -0.51 15.74 15.23
C PRO A 551 0.24 16.53 14.16
N VAL A 552 -0.36 17.63 13.70
CA VAL A 552 0.30 18.60 12.83
C VAL A 552 1.27 19.43 13.66
N ALA A 553 2.55 19.07 13.62
CA ALA A 553 3.61 19.63 14.44
C ALA A 553 4.73 20.28 13.59
N LEU A 554 5.46 21.22 14.19
CA LEU A 554 6.67 21.84 13.65
C LEU A 554 7.86 20.86 13.66
N PRO A 555 8.99 21.18 13.00
CA PRO A 555 10.16 20.29 12.94
C PRO A 555 10.75 19.92 14.31
N ASP A 556 10.59 20.78 15.31
CA ASP A 556 11.03 20.55 16.70
C ASP A 556 10.06 19.68 17.52
N GLY A 557 8.96 19.23 16.91
CA GLY A 557 7.91 18.44 17.55
C GLY A 557 6.86 19.28 18.29
N LYS A 558 6.97 20.61 18.30
CA LYS A 558 5.93 21.48 18.88
C LYS A 558 4.65 21.37 18.05
N ILE A 559 3.53 21.03 18.70
CA ILE A 559 2.21 21.06 18.07
C ILE A 559 1.88 22.48 17.64
N ALA A 560 1.61 22.65 16.35
CA ALA A 560 1.25 23.95 15.79
C ALA A 560 -0.21 24.26 16.11
N LYS A 561 -0.49 25.53 16.42
CA LYS A 561 -1.83 26.04 16.73
C LYS A 561 -2.46 26.76 15.54
N SER A 562 -1.65 27.22 14.58
CA SER A 562 -2.13 27.82 13.33
C SER A 562 -1.21 27.50 12.16
N ILE A 563 -1.76 27.51 10.94
CA ILE A 563 -1.02 27.36 9.70
C ILE A 563 0.07 28.42 9.50
N SER A 564 -0.12 29.60 10.11
CA SER A 564 0.82 30.70 10.03
C SER A 564 2.18 30.39 10.67
N GLU A 565 2.24 29.45 11.63
CA GLU A 565 3.50 29.01 12.26
C GLU A 565 4.41 28.23 11.30
N PHE A 566 3.88 27.68 10.21
CA PHE A 566 4.66 26.94 9.22
C PHE A 566 5.25 27.82 8.10
N LYS A 567 4.90 29.10 8.08
CA LYS A 567 5.36 30.02 7.04
C LYS A 567 6.85 30.31 7.22
N LYS A 568 7.64 30.07 6.18
CA LYS A 568 9.08 30.40 6.12
C LYS A 568 9.32 31.90 5.93
#